data_AF-A0A370H6A6-F1
#
_entry.id   AF-A0A370H6A6-F1
#
_cell.length_a   1.000
_cell.length_b   1.000
_cell.length_c   1.000
_cell.angle_alpha   90.00
_cell.angle_beta   90.00
_cell.angle_gamma   90.00
#
_symmetry.space_group_name_H-M   'P 1'
#
loop_
_entity.id
_entity.type
_entity.pdbx_description
1 polymer ?
#
loop_
_entity_poly.entity_id
_entity_poly.type
_entity_poly.pdbx_seq_one_letter_code
_entity_poly.pdbx_strand_id
1 'polypeptide(L)' 'MPDAKQIERVQRFRKSRRERGDKEVNVWIPGPLNTAIDQAVESGRFRSREAVITYALEAMFAQKDRNVVT' A
#
# COMPACT_ATOMS: atom_id res chain seq x y z
N MET A 1 2.02 6.94 -24.73
CA MET A 1 2.97 7.71 -23.90
C MET A 1 2.20 8.24 -22.69
N PRO A 2 2.59 7.96 -21.44
CA PRO A 2 1.93 8.57 -20.29
C PRO A 2 2.16 10.08 -20.32
N ASP A 3 1.12 10.85 -20.00
CA ASP A 3 1.12 12.31 -20.02
C ASP A 3 2.19 12.86 -19.06
N ALA A 4 3.03 13.79 -19.51
CA ALA A 4 4.15 14.33 -18.73
C ALA A 4 3.68 14.92 -17.38
N LYS A 5 2.46 15.46 -17.34
CA LYS A 5 1.80 15.97 -16.12
C LYS A 5 1.49 14.86 -15.11
N GLN A 6 1.14 13.66 -15.57
CA GLN A 6 0.86 12.52 -14.71
C GLN A 6 2.16 12.01 -14.07
N ILE A 7 3.25 11.97 -14.83
CA ILE A 7 4.58 11.58 -14.34
C ILE A 7 5.02 12.55 -13.24
N GLU A 8 4.89 13.85 -13.46
CA GLU A 8 5.28 14.88 -12.49
C GLU A 8 4.47 14.79 -11.19
N ARG A 9 3.15 14.55 -11.28
CA ARG A 9 2.28 14.36 -10.11
C ARG A 9 2.69 13.14 -9.27
N VAL A 10 3.02 12.02 -9.93
CA VAL A 10 3.50 10.81 -9.25
C VAL A 10 4.85 11.05 -8.57
N GLN A 11 5.77 11.78 -9.23
CA GLN A 11 7.07 12.11 -8.64
C GLN A 11 6.93 13.01 -7.40
N ARG A 12 6.04 14.01 -7.43
CA ARG A 12 5.74 14.85 -6.26
C ARG A 12 5.16 14.02 -5.09
N PHE A 13 4.23 13.11 -5.39
CA PHE A 13 3.66 12.21 -4.38
C PHE A 13 4.74 11.32 -3.74
N ARG A 14 5.62 10.72 -4.55
CA ARG A 14 6.75 9.92 -4.07
C ARG A 14 7.72 10.71 -3.21
N LYS A 15 8.03 11.95 -3.61
CA LYS A 15 8.92 12.84 -2.85
C LYS A 15 8.32 13.15 -1.48
N SER A 16 7.05 13.53 -1.42
CA SER A 16 6.34 13.79 -0.16
C SER A 16 6.27 12.55 0.75
N ARG A 17 6.08 11.36 0.19
CA ARG A 17 6.12 10.09 0.95
C ARG A 17 7.49 9.82 1.57
N ARG A 18 8.56 10.02 0.80
CA ARG A 18 9.94 9.87 1.31
C ARG A 18 10.26 10.87 2.41
N GLU A 19 9.81 12.11 2.29
CA GLU A 19 10.00 13.15 3.31
C GLU A 19 9.29 12.80 4.64
N ARG A 20 8.22 12.01 4.60
CA ARG A 20 7.51 11.50 5.79
C ARG A 20 8.14 10.23 6.39
N GLY A 21 9.22 9.73 5.80
CA GLY A 21 9.89 8.49 6.23
C GLY A 21 9.30 7.20 5.64
N ASP A 22 8.28 7.30 4.77
CA ASP A 22 7.71 6.14 4.09
C ASP A 22 8.71 5.60 3.05
N LYS A 23 8.86 4.26 2.99
CA LYS A 23 9.72 3.57 2.02
C LYS A 23 8.86 2.94 0.92
N GLU A 24 9.22 3.19 -0.34
CA GLU A 24 8.60 2.52 -1.49
C GLU A 24 9.13 1.08 -1.57
N VAL A 25 8.22 0.10 -1.56
CA VAL A 25 8.55 -1.32 -1.65
C VAL A 25 7.92 -1.89 -2.92
N ASN A 26 8.75 -2.46 -3.80
CA ASN A 26 8.31 -3.15 -5.00
C ASN A 26 8.49 -4.65 -4.78
N VAL A 27 7.38 -5.41 -4.78
CA VAL A 27 7.39 -6.87 -4.57
C VAL A 27 6.59 -7.57 -5.65
N TRP A 28 7.03 -8.77 -6.01
CA TRP A 28 6.24 -9.70 -6.80
C TRP A 28 5.29 -10.46 -5.86
N ILE A 29 4.02 -10.55 -6.24
CA ILE A 29 3.00 -11.28 -5.48
C ILE A 29 2.27 -12.29 -6.37
N PRO A 30 1.73 -13.39 -5.81
CA PRO A 30 0.91 -14.32 -6.57
C PRO A 30 -0.32 -13.64 -7.19
N GLY A 31 -0.68 -14.04 -8.41
CA GLY A 31 -1.84 -13.51 -9.15
C GLY A 31 -3.17 -13.55 -8.37
N PRO A 32 -3.49 -14.63 -7.64
CA PRO A 32 -4.69 -14.67 -6.80
C PRO A 32 -4.69 -13.60 -5.70
N LEU A 33 -3.53 -13.30 -5.11
CA LEU A 33 -3.41 -12.25 -4.10
C LEU A 33 -3.60 -10.86 -4.71
N ASN A 34 -3.04 -10.64 -5.91
CA ASN A 34 -3.28 -9.42 -6.67
C ASN A 34 -4.79 -9.21 -6.92
N THR A 35 -5.48 -10.28 -7.33
CA THR A 35 -6.93 -10.24 -7.60
C THR A 35 -7.73 -9.93 -6.35
N ALA A 36 -7.39 -10.52 -5.21
CA ALA A 36 -8.04 -10.23 -3.93
C ALA A 36 -7.84 -8.77 -3.49
N ILE A 37 -6.66 -8.20 -3.74
CA ILE A 37 -6.38 -6.77 -3.49
C ILE A 37 -7.25 -5.90 -4.39
N ASP A 38 -7.37 -6.22 -5.68
CA ASP A 38 -8.18 -5.46 -6.62
C ASP A 38 -9.67 -5.49 -6.23
N GLN A 39 -10.22 -6.66 -5.89
CA GLN A 39 -11.60 -6.81 -5.39
C GLN A 39 -11.86 -5.99 -4.12
N ALA A 40 -10.88 -5.91 -3.21
CA ALA A 40 -11.00 -5.11 -1.99
C ALA A 40 -11.09 -3.59 -2.27
N VAL A 41 -10.52 -3.13 -3.38
CA VAL A 41 -10.65 -1.74 -3.84
C VAL A 41 -11.96 -1.55 -4.60
N GLU A 42 -12.29 -2.46 -5.52
CA GLU A 42 -13.51 -2.41 -6.33
C GLU A 42 -14.79 -2.46 -5.50
N SER A 43 -14.79 -3.24 -4.41
CA SER A 43 -15.89 -3.29 -3.44
C SER A 43 -16.06 -2.01 -2.61
N GLY A 44 -15.17 -1.03 -2.76
CA GLY A 44 -15.19 0.22 -2.00
C GLY A 44 -14.71 0.09 -0.55
N ARG A 45 -14.31 -1.12 -0.12
CA ARG A 45 -13.79 -1.37 1.24
C ARG A 45 -12.50 -0.60 1.49
N PHE A 46 -11.68 -0.40 0.45
CA PHE A 46 -10.45 0.38 0.52
C PHE A 46 -10.37 1.40 -0.61
N ARG A 47 -9.82 2.58 -0.28
CA ARG A 47 -9.69 3.70 -1.23
C ARG A 47 -8.60 3.48 -2.30
N SER A 48 -7.66 2.57 -2.06
CA SER A 48 -6.56 2.27 -2.97
C SER A 48 -5.92 0.93 -2.61
N ARG A 49 -5.18 0.36 -3.56
CA ARG A 49 -4.38 -0.84 -3.33
C ARG A 49 -3.34 -0.65 -2.22
N GLU A 50 -2.75 0.54 -2.14
CA GLU A 50 -1.83 0.90 -1.06
C GLU A 50 -2.51 0.76 0.31
N ALA A 51 -3.74 1.27 0.46
CA ALA A 51 -4.48 1.16 1.72
C ALA A 51 -4.78 -0.30 2.11
N VAL A 52 -5.08 -1.17 1.14
CA VAL A 52 -5.25 -2.62 1.39
C VAL A 52 -3.96 -3.24 1.93
N ILE A 53 -2.84 -2.96 1.25
CA ILE A 53 -1.53 -3.53 1.58
C ILE A 53 -1.06 -3.02 2.93
N THR A 54 -1.14 -1.71 3.19
CA THR A 54 -0.78 -1.13 4.49
C THR A 54 -1.61 -1.74 5.61
N TYR A 55 -2.93 -1.83 5.45
CA TYR A 55 -3.80 -2.45 6.46
C TYR A 55 -3.42 -3.92 6.74
N ALA A 56 -3.13 -4.70 5.69
CA ALA A 56 -2.70 -6.10 5.85
C ALA A 56 -1.36 -6.22 6.60
N LEU A 57 -0.40 -5.36 6.28
CA LEU A 57 0.90 -5.32 6.95
C LEU A 57 0.75 -4.87 8.41
N GLU A 58 -0.05 -3.85 8.70
CA GLU A 58 -0.34 -3.41 10.06
C GLU A 58 -1.04 -4.50 10.88
N ALA A 59 -2.03 -5.18 10.30
CA ALA A 59 -2.72 -6.28 10.98
C ALA A 59 -1.76 -7.42 11.35
N MET A 60 -0.79 -7.72 10.50
CA MET A 60 0.19 -8.80 10.73
C MET A 60 1.32 -8.41 11.68
N PHE A 61 1.84 -7.18 11.58
CA PHE A 61 3.05 -6.77 12.29
C PHE A 61 2.79 -5.84 13.48
N ALA A 62 1.77 -4.98 13.43
CA ALA A 62 1.46 -4.03 14.51
C ALA A 62 0.54 -4.62 15.59
N GLN A 63 -0.12 -5.76 15.34
CA GLN A 63 -0.90 -6.45 16.39
C GLN A 63 -0.02 -7.27 17.35
N LYS A 64 1.28 -7.45 17.06
CA LYS A 64 2.19 -8.27 17.87
C LYS A 64 2.53 -7.67 19.24
N ASP A 65 2.29 -6.37 19.44
CA ASP A 65 2.53 -5.70 20.72
C ASP A 65 1.44 -5.95 21.78
N ARG A 66 0.32 -6.60 21.43
CA ARG A 66 -0.75 -6.92 22.39
C ARG A 66 -0.69 -8.29 23.05
N ASN A 67 0.23 -9.17 22.62
CA ASN A 67 0.23 -10.57 23.07
C ASN A 67 1.52 -11.03 23.78
N VAL A 68 2.35 -10.10 24.26
CA VAL A 68 3.38 -10.43 25.26
C VAL A 68 2.73 -10.32 26.64
N VAL A 69 1.99 -11.36 27.03
CA VAL A 69 1.60 -11.59 28.41
C VAL A 69 2.85 -12.03 29.17
N THR A 70 3.13 -11.31 30.24
CA THR A 70 4.16 -11.57 31.26
C THR A 70 3.99 -12.93 31.92
#